data_AF-A0A3Q2PK39-F1
#
_entry.id   AF-A0A3Q2PK39-F1
#
_cell.length_a   1.000
_cell.length_b   1.000
_cell.length_c   1.000
_cell.angle_alpha   90.00
_cell.angle_beta   90.00
_cell.angle_gamma   90.00
#
_symmetry.space_group_name_H-M   'P 1'
#
loop_
_entity.id
_entity.type
_entity.pdbx_description
1 polymer ?
#
loop_
_entity_poly.entity_id
_entity_poly.type
_entity_poly.pdbx_seq_one_letter_code
_entity_poly.pdbx_strand_id
1 'polypeptide(L)'
;QLLLPPLRENDTHCLSFQFYQAGGREGAAPATLNVYIKGTLCGVWVELRGVWVEFWVELAVSTFWPNHYQVVFEAVSTGQRGVLVSLLIMMCVSSVSTPHPLHIKGVEVNAGQTATFQCTVNGQPQSHLFLYLQGMGGRQAIAKETKPVNTRRYVASFDVKNTTKSDSGRYRCITQSEQGVGVSSYAELTVKQPPVPIAPPQLTAVGATYLWIQLNANSINGDGPIIEREVEYRTMKGMLIDTTPVDKTTHKIGHLDPDTEYEISVLLTRPLEGGTGSPGPPLRARTKCAGEWTWRGSYLTDGSSVRLLFSSGG
;
A
#
# COMPACT_ATOMS: atom_id res chain seq x y z
N GLN A 1 28.74 4.25 -24.27
CA GLN A 1 28.02 4.92 -23.17
C GLN A 1 28.82 6.14 -22.74
N LEU A 2 28.16 7.24 -22.40
CA LEU A 2 28.76 8.47 -21.85
C LEU A 2 28.17 8.72 -20.47
N LEU A 3 29.01 8.95 -19.47
CA LEU A 3 28.58 9.20 -18.09
C LEU A 3 28.96 10.62 -17.70
N LEU A 4 27.98 11.38 -17.20
CA LEU A 4 28.24 12.66 -16.55
C LEU A 4 28.82 12.45 -15.14
N PRO A 5 29.51 13.45 -14.57
CA PRO A 5 29.86 13.46 -13.15
C PRO A 5 28.60 13.35 -12.27
N PRO A 6 28.71 12.79 -11.06
CA PRO A 6 27.59 12.80 -10.12
C PRO A 6 27.26 14.25 -9.72
N LEU A 7 25.99 14.63 -9.89
CA LEU A 7 25.45 15.95 -9.61
C LEU A 7 24.91 16.00 -8.17
N ARG A 8 25.23 17.08 -7.45
CA ARG A 8 24.98 17.26 -6.01
C ARG A 8 24.44 18.66 -5.72
N GLU A 9 23.40 19.02 -6.44
CA GLU A 9 22.85 20.37 -6.39
C GLU A 9 21.93 20.58 -5.19
N ASN A 10 21.94 21.80 -4.66
CA ASN A 10 21.00 22.25 -3.62
C ASN A 10 19.79 22.97 -4.24
N ASP A 11 20.06 23.78 -5.27
CA ASP A 11 19.03 24.56 -5.95
C ASP A 11 18.33 23.74 -7.04
N THR A 12 17.13 24.19 -7.40
CA THR A 12 16.44 23.68 -8.60
C THR A 12 17.36 23.89 -9.80
N HIS A 13 17.45 22.88 -10.66
CA HIS A 13 18.24 22.92 -11.87
C HIS A 13 17.57 22.03 -12.92
N CYS A 14 17.96 22.22 -14.18
CA CYS A 14 17.70 21.23 -15.22
C CYS A 14 18.97 20.99 -16.03
N LEU A 15 19.01 19.84 -16.69
CA LEU A 15 20.03 19.53 -17.69
C LEU A 15 19.40 19.69 -19.05
N SER A 16 19.97 20.56 -19.87
CA SER A 16 19.56 20.73 -21.25
C SER A 16 20.63 20.15 -22.16
N PHE A 17 20.26 19.29 -23.10
CA PHE A 17 21.21 18.72 -24.03
C PHE A 17 20.68 18.64 -25.45
N GLN A 18 21.62 18.68 -26.39
CA GLN A 18 21.37 18.44 -27.81
C GLN A 18 22.19 17.25 -28.29
N PHE A 19 21.55 16.42 -29.10
CA PHE A 19 22.22 15.33 -29.80
C PHE A 19 21.88 15.39 -31.27
N TYR A 20 22.89 15.06 -32.07
CA TYR A 20 22.84 15.02 -33.50
C TYR A 20 23.02 13.59 -33.98
N GLN A 21 22.30 13.25 -35.04
CA GLN A 21 22.43 11.95 -35.67
C GLN A 21 22.44 12.11 -37.19
N ALA A 22 23.43 11.50 -37.84
CA ALA A 22 23.59 11.51 -39.30
C ALA A 22 23.73 10.09 -39.84
N GLY A 23 23.14 9.84 -41.01
CA GLY A 23 23.16 8.53 -41.67
C GLY A 23 21.85 7.77 -41.50
N GLY A 24 21.82 6.52 -41.99
CA GLY A 24 20.61 5.72 -42.16
C GLY A 24 20.09 5.68 -43.60
N ARG A 25 19.56 4.53 -44.04
CA ARG A 25 18.80 4.44 -45.30
C ARG A 25 17.37 4.95 -45.07
N GLU A 26 16.84 5.73 -46.02
CA GLU A 26 15.42 6.13 -46.09
C GLU A 26 14.84 6.70 -44.78
N GLY A 27 15.58 7.58 -44.08
CA GLY A 27 15.08 8.26 -42.88
C GLY A 27 15.06 7.42 -41.60
N ALA A 28 15.58 6.18 -41.62
CA ALA A 28 15.73 5.36 -40.42
C ALA A 28 16.90 5.86 -39.54
N ALA A 29 16.64 6.10 -38.24
CA ALA A 29 17.67 6.49 -37.29
C ALA A 29 18.78 5.42 -37.15
N PRO A 30 20.07 5.77 -37.25
CA PRO A 30 21.19 4.82 -37.11
C PRO A 30 21.44 4.27 -35.70
N ALA A 31 20.83 4.87 -34.68
CA ALA A 31 20.90 4.48 -33.28
C ALA A 31 19.74 5.09 -32.48
N THR A 32 19.37 4.50 -31.36
CA THR A 32 18.48 5.10 -30.35
C THR A 32 19.31 5.63 -29.18
N LEU A 33 18.91 6.77 -28.59
CA LEU A 33 19.57 7.36 -27.43
C LEU A 33 18.72 7.11 -26.18
N ASN A 34 19.24 6.32 -25.26
CA ASN A 34 18.67 6.12 -23.94
C ASN A 34 19.36 7.05 -22.95
N VAL A 35 18.57 7.70 -22.09
CA VAL A 35 19.10 8.52 -20.99
C VAL A 35 18.69 7.87 -19.68
N TYR A 36 19.67 7.59 -18.83
CA TYR A 36 19.47 7.02 -17.51
C TYR A 36 19.78 8.02 -16.43
N ILE A 37 18.88 8.13 -15.46
CA ILE A 37 19.16 8.82 -14.20
C ILE A 37 19.47 7.74 -13.17
N LYS A 38 20.74 7.61 -12.83
CA LYS A 38 21.24 6.74 -11.78
C LYS A 38 21.35 7.51 -10.48
N GLY A 39 20.38 7.30 -9.58
CA GLY A 39 20.54 7.75 -8.20
C GLY A 39 21.63 6.94 -7.49
N THR A 40 21.96 7.33 -6.27
CA THR A 40 22.82 6.60 -5.32
C THR A 40 22.57 5.09 -5.24
N LEU A 41 21.34 4.65 -5.54
CA LEU A 41 20.86 3.30 -5.22
C LEU A 41 20.20 2.55 -6.39
N CYS A 42 19.90 3.19 -7.54
CA CYS A 42 19.43 2.51 -8.76
C CYS A 42 19.32 3.46 -9.97
N GLY A 43 19.42 2.91 -11.19
CA GLY A 43 19.28 3.62 -12.46
C GLY A 43 17.93 3.40 -13.10
N VAL A 44 17.37 4.44 -13.70
CA VAL A 44 16.15 4.33 -14.49
C VAL A 44 16.33 4.95 -15.86
N TRP A 45 15.79 4.23 -16.83
CA TRP A 45 15.68 4.52 -18.24
C TRP A 45 14.54 5.49 -18.56
N VAL A 46 14.85 6.44 -19.43
CA VAL A 46 13.89 7.20 -20.23
C VAL A 46 14.31 6.98 -21.69
N GLU A 47 13.45 6.35 -22.49
CA GLU A 47 13.68 6.26 -23.94
C GLU A 47 13.34 7.59 -24.58
N LEU A 48 14.32 8.22 -25.22
CA LEU A 48 14.08 9.36 -26.09
C LEU A 48 14.22 8.85 -27.53
N ARG A 49 13.09 8.63 -28.20
CA ARG A 49 13.07 8.36 -29.64
C ARG A 49 13.02 9.68 -30.39
N GLY A 50 14.13 10.09 -31.00
CA GLY A 50 14.20 11.29 -31.81
C GLY A 50 15.09 11.08 -33.04
N VAL A 51 14.53 11.29 -34.23
CA VAL A 51 15.24 11.47 -35.49
C VAL A 51 15.42 12.98 -35.61
N TRP A 52 16.66 13.49 -35.57
CA TRP A 52 16.99 14.92 -35.66
C TRP A 52 16.20 15.83 -34.70
N VAL A 53 16.78 16.20 -33.55
CA VAL A 53 16.16 17.23 -32.68
C VAL A 53 16.87 18.55 -32.95
N GLU A 54 16.27 19.44 -33.76
CA GLU A 54 16.69 20.85 -33.87
C GLU A 54 16.49 21.61 -32.53
N PHE A 55 15.74 21.02 -31.60
CA PHE A 55 15.35 21.59 -30.32
C PHE A 55 16.14 20.99 -29.15
N TRP A 56 16.29 21.78 -28.09
CA TRP A 56 16.87 21.32 -26.82
C TRP A 56 15.94 20.34 -26.10
N VAL A 57 16.50 19.26 -25.56
CA VAL A 57 15.77 18.37 -24.66
C VAL A 57 16.16 18.71 -23.23
N GLU A 58 15.17 19.00 -22.39
CA GLU A 58 15.37 19.30 -20.98
C GLU A 58 15.13 18.07 -20.08
N LEU A 59 15.95 17.93 -19.06
CA LEU A 59 15.80 16.94 -17.99
C LEU A 59 15.68 17.67 -16.65
N ALA A 60 14.48 17.63 -16.08
CA ALA A 60 14.15 18.28 -14.82
C ALA A 60 14.21 17.26 -13.67
N VAL A 61 15.39 17.10 -13.05
CA VAL A 61 15.61 16.09 -12.00
C VAL A 61 15.48 16.70 -10.60
N SER A 62 14.49 16.26 -9.84
CA SER A 62 14.26 16.71 -8.46
C SER A 62 14.93 15.80 -7.43
N THR A 63 16.24 15.58 -7.61
CA THR A 63 17.10 14.89 -6.65
C THR A 63 18.19 15.86 -6.19
N PHE A 64 18.16 16.22 -4.91
CA PHE A 64 19.00 17.25 -4.31
C PHE A 64 19.86 16.67 -3.18
N TRP A 65 20.91 17.41 -2.80
CA TRP A 65 21.75 17.06 -1.64
C TRP A 65 20.89 16.82 -0.39
N PRO A 66 21.21 15.83 0.47
CA PRO A 66 22.42 14.98 0.49
C PRO A 66 22.42 13.83 -0.53
N ASN A 67 21.34 13.66 -1.30
CA ASN A 67 21.30 12.68 -2.37
C ASN A 67 22.05 13.20 -3.60
N HIS A 68 22.48 12.29 -4.45
CA HIS A 68 23.10 12.63 -5.73
C HIS A 68 22.57 11.72 -6.82
N TYR A 69 22.68 12.19 -8.05
CA TYR A 69 22.34 11.41 -9.23
C TYR A 69 23.41 11.56 -10.30
N GLN A 70 23.50 10.57 -11.18
CA GLN A 70 24.41 10.52 -12.29
C GLN A 70 23.59 10.27 -13.55
N VAL A 71 23.86 11.04 -14.60
CA VAL A 71 23.21 10.86 -15.89
C VAL A 71 24.09 10.03 -16.81
N VAL A 72 23.50 9.01 -17.44
CA VAL A 72 24.17 8.13 -18.38
C VAL A 72 23.45 8.20 -19.72
N PHE A 73 24.22 8.44 -20.78
CA PHE A 73 23.74 8.38 -22.15
C PHE A 73 24.22 7.07 -22.79
N GLU A 74 23.28 6.29 -23.31
CA GLU A 74 23.58 5.07 -24.05
C GLU A 74 23.02 5.18 -25.47
N ALA A 75 23.91 5.06 -26.45
CA ALA A 75 23.50 4.92 -27.84
C ALA A 75 23.43 3.43 -28.19
N VAL A 76 22.27 2.96 -28.64
CA VAL A 76 22.06 1.59 -29.11
C VAL A 76 21.95 1.61 -30.63
N SER A 77 22.89 0.99 -31.33
CA SER A 77 22.87 0.96 -32.80
C SER A 77 21.69 0.16 -33.33
N THR A 78 21.04 0.67 -34.38
CA THR A 78 19.96 -0.03 -35.10
C THR A 78 20.49 -0.93 -36.23
N GLY A 79 21.82 -1.09 -36.35
CA GLY A 79 22.48 -1.83 -37.44
C GLY A 79 22.63 -1.04 -38.75
N GLN A 80 22.07 0.18 -38.81
CA GLN A 80 22.24 1.11 -39.92
C GLN A 80 23.57 1.87 -39.80
N ARG A 81 24.19 2.22 -40.94
CA ARG A 81 25.40 3.04 -40.95
C ARG A 81 25.06 4.49 -40.65
N GLY A 82 25.71 5.06 -39.64
CA GLY A 82 25.59 6.47 -39.28
C GLY A 82 26.42 6.83 -38.05
N VAL A 83 26.35 8.09 -37.65
CA VAL A 83 27.07 8.67 -36.51
C VAL A 83 26.05 9.33 -35.58
N LEU A 84 26.23 9.16 -34.28
CA LEU A 84 25.50 9.89 -33.24
C LEU A 84 26.51 10.73 -32.45
N VAL A 85 26.27 12.02 -32.30
CA VAL A 85 27.12 12.97 -31.59
C VAL A 85 26.28 13.73 -30.56
N SER A 86 26.62 13.64 -29.28
CA SER A 86 26.12 14.57 -28.26
C SER A 86 26.95 15.85 -28.33
N LEU A 87 26.32 17.01 -28.56
CA LEU A 87 27.02 18.25 -28.89
C LEU A 87 27.29 19.13 -27.67
N LEU A 88 26.26 19.34 -26.82
CA LEU A 88 26.32 20.29 -25.72
C LEU A 88 25.40 19.83 -24.58
N ILE A 89 25.91 19.88 -23.36
CA ILE A 89 25.15 19.64 -22.12
C ILE A 89 25.33 20.87 -21.25
N MET A 90 24.22 21.51 -20.89
CA MET A 90 24.20 22.72 -20.09
C MET A 90 23.35 22.51 -18.85
N MET A 91 23.86 22.92 -17.69
CA MET A 91 23.02 23.08 -16.50
C MET A 91 22.32 24.43 -16.59
N CYS A 92 21.00 24.44 -16.46
CA CYS A 92 20.23 25.67 -16.34
C CYS A 92 19.66 25.79 -14.92
N VAL A 93 19.49 27.03 -14.46
CA VAL A 93 19.00 27.36 -13.12
C VAL A 93 17.53 26.97 -12.93
N SER A 94 16.76 26.85 -14.01
CA SER A 94 15.41 26.27 -13.97
C SER A 94 15.01 25.84 -15.38
N SER A 95 14.17 24.81 -15.48
CA SER A 95 13.56 24.46 -16.76
C SER A 95 12.53 25.52 -17.13
N VAL A 96 12.46 25.84 -18.41
CA VAL A 96 11.46 26.77 -18.95
C VAL A 96 10.30 25.99 -19.56
N SER A 97 10.60 24.80 -20.10
CA SER A 97 9.70 24.02 -20.93
C SER A 97 9.20 22.75 -20.24
N THR A 98 10.02 22.14 -19.38
CA THR A 98 9.68 20.88 -18.72
C THR A 98 9.22 21.08 -17.28
N PRO A 99 8.00 20.69 -16.89
CA PRO A 99 7.54 20.82 -15.50
C PRO A 99 8.39 20.01 -14.52
N HIS A 100 8.78 20.60 -13.38
CA HIS A 100 9.51 19.89 -12.31
C HIS A 100 8.55 19.15 -11.38
N PRO A 101 8.49 17.81 -11.40
CA PRO A 101 7.82 17.06 -10.34
C PRO A 101 8.65 17.15 -9.06
N LEU A 102 8.05 17.61 -7.97
CA LEU A 102 8.68 17.81 -6.67
C LEU A 102 8.85 16.49 -5.91
N HIS A 103 9.41 16.59 -4.70
CA HIS A 103 9.56 15.48 -3.78
C HIS A 103 8.18 14.85 -3.45
N ILE A 104 8.10 13.53 -3.63
CA ILE A 104 6.92 12.72 -3.33
C ILE A 104 7.08 12.03 -1.97
N LYS A 105 5.97 11.83 -1.25
CA LYS A 105 5.97 11.17 0.06
C LYS A 105 5.74 9.66 -0.08
N GLY A 106 6.35 8.91 0.84
CA GLY A 106 6.09 7.47 0.98
C GLY A 106 4.66 7.19 1.41
N VAL A 107 4.17 6.02 1.03
CA VAL A 107 2.81 5.54 1.32
C VAL A 107 2.91 4.18 1.97
N GLU A 108 2.24 4.00 3.11
CA GLU A 108 2.02 2.70 3.71
C GLU A 108 0.57 2.27 3.44
N VAL A 109 0.37 1.01 3.09
CA VAL A 109 -0.97 0.46 2.82
C VAL A 109 -1.04 -1.01 3.23
N ASN A 110 -2.24 -1.49 3.54
CA ASN A 110 -2.51 -2.92 3.70
C ASN A 110 -2.61 -3.63 2.35
N ALA A 111 -2.15 -4.88 2.28
CA ALA A 111 -2.28 -5.73 1.10
C ALA A 111 -3.76 -5.85 0.67
N GLY A 112 -3.99 -5.84 -0.63
CA GLY A 112 -5.31 -5.82 -1.26
C GLY A 112 -5.91 -4.43 -1.43
N GLN A 113 -5.41 -3.42 -0.69
CA GLN A 113 -5.91 -2.05 -0.79
C GLN A 113 -5.20 -1.25 -1.88
N THR A 114 -5.71 -0.06 -2.17
CA THR A 114 -5.14 0.87 -3.16
C THR A 114 -4.19 1.86 -2.48
N ALA A 115 -2.95 1.93 -2.95
CA ALA A 115 -2.01 2.96 -2.54
C ALA A 115 -2.14 4.19 -3.44
N THR A 116 -2.32 5.36 -2.83
CA THR A 116 -2.48 6.63 -3.55
C THR A 116 -1.27 7.52 -3.36
N PHE A 117 -0.54 7.76 -4.45
CA PHE A 117 0.61 8.65 -4.49
C PHE A 117 0.19 10.05 -4.96
N GLN A 118 0.70 11.08 -4.28
CA GLN A 118 0.47 12.48 -4.66
C GLN A 118 1.79 13.15 -5.03
N CYS A 119 1.89 13.56 -6.29
CA CYS A 119 3.06 14.24 -6.86
C CYS A 119 2.72 15.70 -7.13
N THR A 120 3.35 16.63 -6.42
CA THR A 120 3.24 18.05 -6.74
C THR A 120 4.16 18.38 -7.90
N VAL A 121 3.68 19.07 -8.93
CA VAL A 121 4.45 19.47 -10.10
C VAL A 121 4.47 21.00 -10.21
N ASN A 122 5.66 21.56 -10.42
CA ASN A 122 5.84 22.97 -10.77
C ASN A 122 5.58 23.18 -12.26
N GLY A 123 4.67 24.09 -12.58
CA GLY A 123 4.20 24.36 -13.93
C GLY A 123 2.68 24.43 -13.97
N GLN A 124 2.12 24.72 -15.15
CA GLN A 124 0.69 24.59 -15.40
C GLN A 124 0.40 23.22 -16.02
N PRO A 125 -0.76 22.60 -15.73
CA PRO A 125 -1.15 21.36 -16.39
C PRO A 125 -1.26 21.58 -17.91
N GLN A 126 -0.55 20.77 -18.67
CA GLN A 126 -0.59 20.78 -20.14
C GLN A 126 -1.27 19.50 -20.63
N SER A 127 -2.15 19.61 -21.63
CA SER A 127 -2.91 18.45 -22.16
C SER A 127 -2.03 17.41 -22.85
N HIS A 128 -0.86 17.80 -23.37
CA HIS A 128 0.10 16.93 -24.05
C HIS A 128 1.18 16.37 -23.11
N LEU A 129 1.09 16.65 -21.80
CA LEU A 129 2.05 16.14 -20.82
C LEU A 129 1.62 14.76 -20.33
N PHE A 130 2.45 13.76 -20.58
CA PHE A 130 2.24 12.43 -20.05
C PHE A 130 2.77 12.34 -18.61
N LEU A 131 1.88 12.00 -17.67
CA LEU A 131 2.18 11.88 -16.25
C LEU A 131 1.96 10.45 -15.79
N TYR A 132 3.01 9.84 -15.23
CA TYR A 132 2.93 8.48 -14.71
C TYR A 132 3.83 8.27 -13.49
N LEU A 133 3.39 7.37 -12.62
CA LEU A 133 4.16 6.82 -11.52
C LEU A 133 4.91 5.59 -12.01
N GLN A 134 6.18 5.49 -11.66
CA GLN A 134 7.05 4.39 -12.04
C GLN A 134 7.68 3.76 -10.80
N GLY A 135 7.42 2.48 -10.60
CA GLY A 135 8.05 1.65 -9.58
C GLY A 135 9.29 0.93 -10.11
N MET A 136 10.29 0.72 -9.25
CA MET A 136 11.51 -0.02 -9.61
C MET A 136 11.23 -1.48 -10.01
N GLY A 137 10.15 -2.08 -9.51
CA GLY A 137 9.69 -3.42 -9.90
C GLY A 137 8.97 -3.49 -11.25
N GLY A 138 8.97 -2.41 -12.04
CA GLY A 138 8.31 -2.35 -13.36
C GLY A 138 6.81 -1.99 -13.31
N ARG A 139 6.20 -1.94 -12.11
CA ARG A 139 4.82 -1.48 -11.92
C ARG A 139 4.71 0.01 -12.28
N GLN A 140 3.72 0.36 -13.09
CA GLN A 140 3.45 1.75 -13.49
C GLN A 140 1.97 2.09 -13.26
N ALA A 141 1.69 3.38 -13.02
CA ALA A 141 0.32 3.90 -12.92
C ALA A 141 0.22 5.26 -13.61
N ILE A 142 -0.81 5.47 -14.41
CA ILE A 142 -1.07 6.76 -15.07
C ILE A 142 -1.75 7.69 -14.06
N ALA A 143 -1.55 9.00 -14.21
CA ALA A 143 -2.24 9.99 -13.40
C ALA A 143 -3.77 9.81 -13.51
N LYS A 144 -4.42 9.60 -12.36
CA LYS A 144 -5.88 9.50 -12.25
C LYS A 144 -6.54 10.86 -12.40
N GLU A 145 -5.96 11.87 -11.76
CA GLU A 145 -6.44 13.24 -11.79
C GLU A 145 -5.30 14.21 -11.52
N THR A 146 -5.47 15.45 -11.99
CA THR A 146 -4.61 16.59 -11.66
C THR A 146 -5.44 17.70 -11.05
N LYS A 147 -5.04 18.21 -9.88
CA LYS A 147 -5.73 19.30 -9.19
C LYS A 147 -4.81 20.52 -9.07
N PRO A 148 -5.21 21.71 -9.55
CA PRO A 148 -4.41 22.91 -9.39
C PRO A 148 -4.29 23.26 -7.90
N VAL A 149 -3.07 23.58 -7.46
CA VAL A 149 -2.81 24.11 -6.11
C VAL A 149 -2.73 25.62 -6.14
N ASN A 150 -2.06 26.17 -7.17
CA ASN A 150 -1.99 27.60 -7.45
C ASN A 150 -1.67 27.82 -8.94
N THR A 151 -1.44 29.07 -9.34
CA THR A 151 -1.15 29.46 -10.74
C THR A 151 0.14 28.85 -11.32
N ARG A 152 1.02 28.31 -10.47
CA ARG A 152 2.33 27.75 -10.83
C ARG A 152 2.51 26.29 -10.42
N ARG A 153 1.51 25.65 -9.81
CA ARG A 153 1.62 24.28 -9.27
C ARG A 153 0.31 23.53 -9.35
N TYR A 154 0.41 22.23 -9.58
CA TYR A 154 -0.69 21.28 -9.48
C TYR A 154 -0.22 19.98 -8.81
N VAL A 155 -1.17 19.18 -8.32
CA VAL A 155 -0.91 17.85 -7.76
C VAL A 155 -1.51 16.80 -8.68
N ALA A 156 -0.70 15.83 -9.08
CA ALA A 156 -1.13 14.63 -9.79
C ALA A 156 -1.29 13.47 -8.81
N SER A 157 -2.42 12.77 -8.87
CA SER A 157 -2.73 11.60 -8.05
C SER A 157 -2.57 10.32 -8.85
N PHE A 158 -1.91 9.30 -8.28
CA PHE A 158 -1.68 8.01 -8.91
C PHE A 158 -2.14 6.87 -7.99
N ASP A 159 -2.96 5.97 -8.52
CA ASP A 159 -3.50 4.84 -7.76
C ASP A 159 -2.77 3.55 -8.18
N VAL A 160 -2.08 2.89 -7.23
CA VAL A 160 -1.60 1.52 -7.37
C VAL A 160 -2.63 0.60 -6.73
N LYS A 161 -3.48 -0.02 -7.55
CA LYS A 161 -4.61 -0.85 -7.11
C LYS A 161 -4.18 -2.28 -6.79
N ASN A 162 -4.95 -2.94 -5.91
CA ASN A 162 -4.78 -4.34 -5.48
C ASN A 162 -3.34 -4.65 -5.10
N THR A 163 -2.80 -3.87 -4.16
CA THR A 163 -1.39 -3.95 -3.79
C THR A 163 -1.05 -5.29 -3.14
N THR A 164 0.12 -5.81 -3.48
CA THR A 164 0.69 -7.05 -2.95
C THR A 164 2.03 -6.76 -2.29
N LYS A 165 2.55 -7.69 -1.49
CA LYS A 165 3.87 -7.51 -0.83
C LYS A 165 4.99 -7.27 -1.85
N SER A 166 4.90 -7.86 -3.04
CA SER A 166 5.84 -7.65 -4.16
C SER A 166 5.76 -6.27 -4.81
N ASP A 167 4.66 -5.54 -4.63
CA ASP A 167 4.58 -4.14 -5.07
C ASP A 167 5.33 -3.20 -4.12
N SER A 168 5.79 -3.66 -2.95
CA SER A 168 6.60 -2.83 -2.05
C SER A 168 7.92 -2.44 -2.72
N GLY A 169 8.34 -1.19 -2.52
CA GLY A 169 9.57 -0.67 -3.06
C GLY A 169 9.47 0.79 -3.43
N ARG A 170 10.42 1.26 -4.23
CA ARG A 170 10.55 2.69 -4.54
C ARG A 170 9.80 3.07 -5.81
N TYR A 171 9.03 4.14 -5.71
CA TYR A 171 8.25 4.76 -6.77
C TYR A 171 8.68 6.21 -6.98
N ARG A 172 8.51 6.70 -8.19
CA ARG A 172 8.72 8.11 -8.54
C ARG A 172 7.74 8.55 -9.61
N CYS A 173 7.49 9.84 -9.65
CA CYS A 173 6.63 10.51 -10.60
C CYS A 173 7.47 11.00 -11.80
N ILE A 174 6.97 10.75 -13.00
CA ILE A 174 7.58 11.18 -14.25
C ILE A 174 6.60 12.08 -15.00
N THR A 175 7.12 13.21 -15.47
CA THR A 175 6.48 14.10 -16.42
C THR A 175 7.20 13.97 -17.75
N GLN A 176 6.49 13.79 -18.85
CA GLN A 176 7.08 13.62 -20.17
C GLN A 176 6.32 14.44 -21.21
N SER A 177 7.04 15.29 -21.92
CA SER A 177 6.55 16.05 -23.08
C SER A 177 7.55 15.90 -24.24
N GLU A 178 7.23 16.49 -25.39
CA GLU A 178 8.16 16.57 -26.53
C GLU A 178 9.41 17.41 -26.21
N GLN A 179 9.32 18.31 -25.22
CA GLN A 179 10.38 19.27 -24.87
C GLN A 179 11.31 18.72 -23.79
N GLY A 180 10.91 17.67 -23.09
CA GLY A 180 11.74 17.08 -22.05
C GLY A 180 11.01 16.18 -21.07
N VAL A 181 11.78 15.76 -20.06
CA VAL A 181 11.33 14.80 -19.04
C VAL A 181 11.67 15.30 -17.65
N GLY A 182 10.66 15.39 -16.79
CA GLY A 182 10.81 15.69 -15.38
C GLY A 182 10.71 14.43 -14.53
N VAL A 183 11.54 14.33 -13.50
CA VAL A 183 11.65 13.15 -12.66
C VAL A 183 11.71 13.56 -11.19
N SER A 184 10.79 13.03 -10.39
CA SER A 184 10.78 13.28 -8.95
C SER A 184 11.86 12.49 -8.23
N SER A 185 12.10 12.82 -6.97
CA SER A 185 12.77 11.90 -6.05
C SER A 185 11.96 10.59 -5.90
N TYR A 186 12.60 9.56 -5.35
CA TYR A 186 11.90 8.35 -4.94
C TYR A 186 11.10 8.54 -3.65
N ALA A 187 10.02 7.78 -3.54
CA ALA A 187 9.25 7.54 -2.34
C ALA A 187 9.05 6.03 -2.15
N GLU A 188 8.95 5.58 -0.91
CA GLU A 188 8.74 4.17 -0.58
C GLU A 188 7.24 3.84 -0.56
N LEU A 189 6.84 2.77 -1.25
CA LEU A 189 5.58 2.06 -1.03
C LEU A 189 5.86 0.91 -0.08
N THR A 190 5.22 0.93 1.09
CA THR A 190 5.29 -0.17 2.06
C THR A 190 3.95 -0.89 2.11
N VAL A 191 3.89 -2.11 1.57
CA VAL A 191 2.69 -2.95 1.63
C VAL A 191 2.81 -3.90 2.81
N LYS A 192 1.89 -3.77 3.77
CA LYS A 192 1.84 -4.57 5.00
C LYS A 192 0.74 -5.62 4.91
N GLN A 193 1.00 -6.81 5.43
CA GLN A 193 0.00 -7.87 5.48
C GLN A 193 -0.85 -7.73 6.76
N PRO A 194 -2.20 -7.76 6.64
CA PRO A 194 -3.08 -7.81 7.81
C PRO A 194 -2.75 -9.00 8.73
N PRO A 195 -2.83 -8.83 10.06
CA PRO A 195 -2.39 -9.83 11.03
C PRO A 195 -3.41 -10.97 11.19
N VAL A 196 -2.94 -12.22 11.24
CA VAL A 196 -3.77 -13.42 11.47
C VAL A 196 -3.17 -14.25 12.61
N PRO A 197 -3.91 -14.61 13.66
CA PRO A 197 -3.42 -15.50 14.72
C PRO A 197 -2.94 -16.84 14.16
N ILE A 198 -1.81 -17.36 14.66
CA ILE A 198 -1.27 -18.65 14.22
C ILE A 198 -2.01 -19.82 14.87
N ALA A 199 -2.55 -19.63 16.07
CA ALA A 199 -3.17 -20.66 16.88
C ALA A 199 -4.60 -20.28 17.29
N PRO A 200 -5.50 -21.27 17.47
CA PRO A 200 -6.84 -21.01 17.99
C PRO A 200 -6.80 -20.50 19.44
N PRO A 201 -7.83 -19.79 19.92
CA PRO A 201 -7.92 -19.44 21.33
C PRO A 201 -8.03 -20.69 22.20
N GLN A 202 -7.56 -20.62 23.45
CA GLN A 202 -7.64 -21.72 24.41
C GLN A 202 -8.93 -21.64 25.21
N LEU A 203 -9.61 -22.78 25.38
CA LEU A 203 -10.79 -22.87 26.24
C LEU A 203 -10.35 -23.04 27.70
N THR A 204 -10.78 -22.12 28.57
CA THR A 204 -10.38 -22.14 29.99
C THR A 204 -11.52 -22.59 30.92
N ALA A 205 -12.79 -22.31 30.58
CA ALA A 205 -13.93 -22.83 31.32
C ALA A 205 -15.20 -22.92 30.45
N VAL A 206 -16.07 -23.88 30.80
CA VAL A 206 -17.33 -24.15 30.09
C VAL A 206 -18.50 -24.12 31.07
N GLY A 207 -19.46 -23.24 30.80
CA GLY A 207 -20.76 -23.16 31.46
C GLY A 207 -21.91 -23.61 30.55
N ALA A 208 -23.14 -23.57 31.07
CA ALA A 208 -24.34 -23.84 30.27
C ALA A 208 -24.64 -22.69 29.29
N THR A 209 -24.32 -21.45 29.65
CA THR A 209 -24.63 -20.26 28.85
C THR A 209 -23.42 -19.36 28.64
N TYR A 210 -22.21 -19.88 28.86
CA TYR A 210 -20.98 -19.12 28.68
C TYR A 210 -19.77 -20.01 28.39
N LEU A 211 -18.78 -19.41 27.75
CA LEU A 211 -17.44 -19.95 27.53
C LEU A 211 -16.40 -18.93 28.00
N TRP A 212 -15.39 -19.37 28.72
CA TRP A 212 -14.19 -18.57 28.97
C TRP A 212 -13.08 -19.01 28.04
N ILE A 213 -12.45 -18.04 27.40
CA ILE A 213 -11.36 -18.25 26.47
C ILE A 213 -10.15 -17.40 26.83
N GLN A 214 -8.99 -17.87 26.41
CA GLN A 214 -7.75 -17.11 26.38
C GLN A 214 -7.30 -16.93 24.93
N LEU A 215 -7.11 -15.68 24.51
CA LEU A 215 -6.72 -15.31 23.15
C LEU A 215 -5.24 -15.66 22.93
N ASN A 216 -4.95 -16.37 21.84
CA ASN A 216 -3.58 -16.65 21.37
C ASN A 216 -3.15 -15.64 20.31
N ALA A 217 -3.23 -14.34 20.64
CA ALA A 217 -3.04 -13.22 19.71
C ALA A 217 -1.61 -12.63 19.70
N ASN A 218 -0.65 -13.25 20.40
CA ASN A 218 0.73 -12.76 20.48
C ASN A 218 1.62 -13.32 19.36
N SER A 219 1.23 -14.46 18.78
CA SER A 219 1.92 -15.10 17.66
C SER A 219 1.04 -14.99 16.42
N ILE A 220 1.48 -14.17 15.47
CA ILE A 220 0.70 -13.80 14.29
C ILE A 220 1.49 -14.06 13.00
N ASN A 221 0.76 -14.42 11.94
CA ASN A 221 1.20 -14.21 10.57
C ASN A 221 0.84 -12.79 10.14
N GLY A 222 1.59 -12.23 9.19
CA GLY A 222 1.40 -10.85 8.73
C GLY A 222 2.25 -9.83 9.50
N ASP A 223 1.83 -8.57 9.47
CA ASP A 223 2.58 -7.44 10.02
C ASP A 223 1.81 -6.72 11.14
N GLY A 224 2.55 -6.18 12.10
CA GLY A 224 2.01 -5.30 13.16
C GLY A 224 2.03 -3.81 12.79
N PRO A 225 1.76 -2.92 13.77
CA PRO A 225 1.28 -3.22 15.12
C PRO A 225 -0.21 -3.60 15.13
N ILE A 226 -0.65 -4.36 16.14
CA ILE A 226 -2.08 -4.68 16.35
C ILE A 226 -2.70 -3.55 17.18
N ILE A 227 -3.77 -2.92 16.68
CA ILE A 227 -4.48 -1.84 17.37
C ILE A 227 -5.81 -2.29 17.97
N GLU A 228 -6.39 -3.38 17.45
CA GLU A 228 -7.68 -3.88 17.90
C GLU A 228 -7.73 -5.41 17.80
N ARG A 229 -8.50 -6.02 18.69
CA ARG A 229 -8.73 -7.47 18.77
C ARG A 229 -10.22 -7.70 18.96
N GLU A 230 -10.74 -8.63 18.19
CA GLU A 230 -12.14 -9.02 18.27
C GLU A 230 -12.25 -10.53 18.37
N VAL A 231 -13.31 -10.99 19.03
CA VAL A 231 -13.69 -12.40 19.08
C VAL A 231 -14.97 -12.55 18.29
N GLU A 232 -14.90 -13.30 17.20
CA GLU A 232 -16.06 -13.73 16.43
C GLU A 232 -16.47 -15.12 16.91
N TYR A 233 -17.75 -15.30 17.19
CA TYR A 233 -18.29 -16.60 17.56
C TYR A 233 -19.58 -16.88 16.79
N ARG A 234 -19.72 -18.12 16.35
CA ARG A 234 -20.86 -18.57 15.55
C ARG A 234 -21.35 -19.93 15.95
N THR A 235 -22.64 -20.19 15.79
CA THR A 235 -23.17 -21.55 15.93
C THR A 235 -22.76 -22.38 14.72
N MET A 236 -22.54 -23.69 14.89
CA MET A 236 -22.21 -24.59 13.76
C MET A 236 -23.31 -24.64 12.69
N LYS A 237 -24.55 -24.32 13.06
CA LYS A 237 -25.70 -24.20 12.15
C LYS A 237 -25.75 -22.85 11.41
N GLY A 238 -24.86 -21.89 11.76
CA GLY A 238 -24.78 -20.56 11.15
C GLY A 238 -25.92 -19.61 11.52
N MET A 239 -26.76 -19.96 12.49
CA MET A 239 -27.95 -19.20 12.87
C MET A 239 -27.62 -17.94 13.69
N LEU A 240 -26.44 -17.93 14.31
CA LEU A 240 -25.91 -16.83 15.11
C LEU A 240 -24.46 -16.60 14.68
N ILE A 241 -24.12 -15.35 14.38
CA ILE A 241 -22.76 -14.85 14.18
C ILE A 241 -22.71 -13.52 14.93
N ASP A 242 -21.78 -13.37 15.86
CA ASP A 242 -21.59 -12.15 16.61
C ASP A 242 -20.09 -11.89 16.85
N THR A 243 -19.73 -10.62 16.97
CA THR A 243 -18.35 -10.15 17.07
C THR A 243 -18.24 -9.17 18.21
N THR A 244 -17.32 -9.44 19.14
CA THR A 244 -17.10 -8.59 20.32
C THR A 244 -15.67 -8.07 20.37
N PRO A 245 -15.45 -6.76 20.59
CA PRO A 245 -14.12 -6.22 20.83
C PRO A 245 -13.58 -6.68 22.19
N VAL A 246 -12.27 -6.92 22.26
CA VAL A 246 -11.61 -7.50 23.44
C VAL A 246 -10.32 -6.79 23.79
N ASP A 247 -10.28 -6.20 24.99
CA ASP A 247 -9.09 -5.50 25.49
C ASP A 247 -8.09 -6.44 26.20
N LYS A 248 -8.59 -7.52 26.82
CA LYS A 248 -7.80 -8.43 27.67
C LYS A 248 -7.51 -9.76 26.98
N THR A 249 -6.42 -10.43 27.38
CA THR A 249 -6.08 -11.76 26.85
C THR A 249 -7.09 -12.84 27.24
N THR A 250 -7.89 -12.64 28.30
CA THR A 250 -8.95 -13.55 28.72
C THR A 250 -10.31 -12.89 28.51
N HIS A 251 -11.24 -13.61 27.89
CA HIS A 251 -12.56 -13.10 27.55
C HIS A 251 -13.66 -14.12 27.91
N LYS A 252 -14.81 -13.62 28.37
CA LYS A 252 -16.00 -14.43 28.65
C LYS A 252 -17.04 -14.15 27.58
N ILE A 253 -17.36 -15.17 26.80
CA ILE A 253 -18.50 -15.17 25.88
C ILE A 253 -19.72 -15.62 26.69
N GLY A 254 -20.71 -14.76 26.86
CA GLY A 254 -21.91 -15.04 27.65
C GLY A 254 -23.19 -15.10 26.81
N HIS A 255 -24.31 -15.38 27.47
CA HIS A 255 -25.65 -15.45 26.84
C HIS A 255 -25.73 -16.47 25.70
N LEU A 256 -24.96 -17.55 25.80
CA LEU A 256 -24.99 -18.65 24.84
C LEU A 256 -26.14 -19.62 25.14
N ASP A 257 -26.55 -20.36 24.13
CA ASP A 257 -27.53 -21.43 24.26
C ASP A 257 -26.89 -22.67 24.91
N PRO A 258 -27.59 -23.35 25.83
CA PRO A 258 -27.15 -24.64 26.38
C PRO A 258 -27.05 -25.74 25.32
N ASP A 259 -26.18 -26.73 25.58
CA ASP A 259 -25.91 -27.87 24.68
C ASP A 259 -25.74 -27.50 23.19
N THR A 260 -25.08 -26.36 22.96
CA THR A 260 -24.90 -25.81 21.62
C THR A 260 -23.42 -25.71 21.30
N GLU A 261 -23.08 -26.12 20.08
CA GLU A 261 -21.71 -26.12 19.59
C GLU A 261 -21.42 -24.82 18.83
N TYR A 262 -20.34 -24.17 19.28
CA TYR A 262 -19.86 -22.90 18.78
C TYR A 262 -18.48 -23.04 18.17
N GLU A 263 -18.26 -22.25 17.12
CA GLU A 263 -16.97 -22.02 16.51
C GLU A 263 -16.53 -20.59 16.86
N ILE A 264 -15.35 -20.46 17.49
CA ILE A 264 -14.83 -19.20 18.03
C ILE A 264 -13.49 -18.88 17.37
N SER A 265 -13.41 -17.71 16.75
CA SER A 265 -12.22 -17.23 16.05
C SER A 265 -11.81 -15.87 16.60
N VAL A 266 -10.52 -15.56 16.51
CA VAL A 266 -9.99 -14.25 16.87
C VAL A 266 -9.65 -13.49 15.60
N LEU A 267 -10.12 -12.24 15.51
CA LEU A 267 -9.75 -11.30 14.47
C LEU A 267 -8.80 -10.26 15.06
N LEU A 268 -7.81 -9.87 14.27
CA LEU A 268 -6.81 -8.87 14.63
C LEU A 268 -6.81 -7.78 13.58
N THR A 269 -6.71 -6.53 14.04
CA THR A 269 -6.70 -5.36 13.15
C THR A 269 -5.43 -4.56 13.36
N ARG A 270 -4.74 -4.27 12.25
CA ARG A 270 -3.64 -3.29 12.19
C ARG A 270 -4.14 -1.94 11.68
N PRO A 271 -3.36 -0.84 11.82
CA PRO A 271 -3.75 0.46 11.29
C PRO A 271 -4.07 0.45 9.79
N LEU A 272 -4.75 1.51 9.36
CA LEU A 272 -5.14 1.79 7.97
C LEU A 272 -6.29 0.90 7.45
N GLU A 273 -6.90 1.34 6.36
CA GLU A 273 -8.01 0.65 5.70
C GLU A 273 -7.63 -0.78 5.31
N GLY A 274 -8.55 -1.73 5.46
CA GLY A 274 -8.29 -3.16 5.19
C GLY A 274 -7.29 -3.81 6.14
N GLY A 275 -7.07 -3.23 7.33
CA GLY A 275 -6.12 -3.72 8.32
C GLY A 275 -6.59 -4.93 9.13
N THR A 276 -7.88 -5.27 9.08
CA THR A 276 -8.41 -6.48 9.72
C THR A 276 -8.02 -7.70 8.92
N GLY A 277 -7.27 -8.60 9.54
CA GLY A 277 -6.90 -9.86 8.93
C GLY A 277 -8.05 -10.86 8.89
N SER A 278 -7.85 -11.95 8.17
CA SER A 278 -8.79 -13.08 8.20
C SER A 278 -8.89 -13.67 9.61
N PRO A 279 -10.03 -14.31 9.96
CA PRO A 279 -10.16 -15.01 11.23
C PRO A 279 -9.05 -16.05 11.40
N GLY A 280 -8.47 -16.12 12.60
CA GLY A 280 -7.51 -17.17 12.95
C GLY A 280 -8.15 -18.56 12.97
N PRO A 281 -7.36 -19.62 13.22
CA PRO A 281 -7.89 -20.97 13.38
C PRO A 281 -8.98 -21.01 14.45
N PRO A 282 -10.12 -21.68 14.21
CA PRO A 282 -11.22 -21.67 15.16
C PRO A 282 -11.00 -22.64 16.32
N LEU A 283 -11.46 -22.24 17.51
CA LEU A 283 -11.75 -23.13 18.62
C LEU A 283 -13.18 -23.65 18.47
N ARG A 284 -13.39 -24.96 18.58
CA ARG A 284 -14.72 -25.55 18.67
C ARG A 284 -15.01 -25.95 20.10
N ALA A 285 -16.14 -25.49 20.63
CA ALA A 285 -16.54 -25.77 22.00
C ALA A 285 -18.06 -25.92 22.10
N ARG A 286 -18.51 -26.83 22.96
CA ARG A 286 -19.92 -27.06 23.26
C ARG A 286 -20.23 -26.59 24.67
N THR A 287 -21.30 -25.81 24.84
CA THR A 287 -21.81 -25.41 26.16
C THR A 287 -22.41 -26.61 26.89
N LYS A 288 -22.41 -26.57 28.22
CA LYS A 288 -23.05 -27.62 29.03
C LYS A 288 -24.57 -27.56 28.89
N CYS A 289 -25.24 -28.65 29.26
CA CYS A 289 -26.69 -28.61 29.47
C CYS A 289 -27.02 -27.65 30.62
N ALA A 290 -28.16 -26.95 30.52
CA ALA A 290 -28.72 -26.27 31.68
C ALA A 290 -29.28 -27.32 32.64
N GLY A 291 -28.88 -27.28 33.90
CA GLY A 291 -29.53 -28.12 34.92
C GLY A 291 -30.99 -27.72 35.08
N GLU A 292 -31.89 -28.71 35.11
CA GLU A 292 -33.28 -28.47 35.48
C GLU A 292 -33.37 -28.24 36.99
N TRP A 293 -33.67 -27.01 37.40
CA TRP A 293 -34.10 -26.75 38.77
C TRP A 293 -35.59 -27.06 38.86
N THR A 294 -35.93 -28.24 39.39
CA THR A 294 -37.33 -28.54 39.70
C THR A 294 -37.65 -27.98 41.09
N TRP A 295 -38.54 -26.99 41.13
CA TRP A 295 -39.13 -26.52 42.38
C TRP A 295 -40.38 -27.35 42.65
N ARG A 296 -40.36 -28.21 43.69
CA ARG A 296 -41.59 -28.86 44.18
C ARG A 296 -42.23 -27.93 45.21
N GLY A 297 -43.36 -27.34 44.82
CA GLY A 297 -44.25 -26.62 45.71
C GLY A 297 -45.28 -27.56 46.31
N SER A 298 -45.35 -27.65 47.63
CA SER A 298 -46.45 -28.30 48.35
C SER A 298 -47.13 -27.28 49.25
N TYR A 299 -48.45 -27.40 49.44
CA TYR A 299 -49.20 -26.52 50.33
C TYR A 299 -49.85 -27.31 51.46
N LEU A 300 -49.82 -26.74 52.67
CA LEU A 300 -50.55 -27.24 53.83
C LEU A 300 -51.63 -26.22 54.21
N THR A 301 -52.86 -26.70 54.45
CA THR A 301 -54.00 -25.87 54.86
C THR A 301 -54.47 -26.28 56.26
N ASP A 302 -54.58 -25.35 57.21
CA ASP A 302 -55.10 -25.62 58.56
C ASP A 302 -56.50 -25.04 58.83
N GLY A 303 -57.25 -24.72 57.78
CA GLY A 303 -58.58 -24.11 57.89
C GLY A 303 -58.58 -22.59 58.13
N SER A 304 -57.42 -22.00 58.49
CA SER A 304 -57.27 -20.55 58.66
C SER A 304 -56.02 -19.96 57.99
N SER A 305 -55.05 -20.81 57.62
CA SER A 305 -53.84 -20.40 56.93
C SER A 305 -53.40 -21.40 55.85
N VAL A 306 -52.76 -20.90 54.79
CA VAL A 306 -52.09 -21.69 53.75
C VAL A 306 -50.59 -21.46 53.86
N ARG A 307 -49.82 -22.52 54.11
CA ARG A 307 -48.35 -22.46 54.08
C ARG A 307 -47.84 -23.10 52.80
N LEU A 308 -47.09 -22.33 52.01
CA LEU A 308 -46.39 -22.81 50.81
C LEU A 308 -44.99 -23.26 51.21
N LEU A 309 -44.68 -24.53 50.94
CA LEU A 309 -43.34 -25.10 51.10
C LEU A 309 -42.72 -25.28 49.72
N PHE A 310 -41.59 -24.64 49.49
CA PHE A 310 -40.78 -24.81 48.29
C PHE A 310 -39.55 -25.67 48.63
N SER A 311 -39.34 -26.74 47.87
CA SER A 311 -38.11 -27.51 47.92
C SER A 311 -37.45 -27.51 46.54
N SER A 312 -36.14 -27.31 46.50
CA SER A 312 -35.32 -27.47 45.29
C SER A 312 -34.69 -28.87 45.30
N GLY A 313 -34.82 -29.60 44.20
CA GLY A 313 -34.06 -30.82 43.93
C GLY A 313 -33.12 -30.56 42.75
N GLY A 314 -31.84 -30.92 42.92
CA GLY A 314 -30.83 -30.93 41.87
C GLY A 314 -30.38 -32.34 41.53
#